data_AF-A0A3M0XSH5-F1
#
_entry.id   AF-A0A3M0XSH5-F1
#
_cell.length_a   1.000
_cell.length_b   1.000
_cell.length_c   1.000
_cell.angle_alpha   90.00
_cell.angle_beta   90.00
_cell.angle_gamma   90.00
#
_symmetry.space_group_name_H-M   'P 1'
#
loop_
_entity.id
_entity.type
_entity.pdbx_description
1 polymer ?
#
loop_
_entity_poly.entity_id
_entity_poly.type
_entity_poly.pdbx_seq_one_letter_code
_entity_poly.pdbx_strand_id
1 'polypeptide(L)'
;MRHHSVRFVTLFLFTGLAVFFLACQGAGDRAGASKDAQAKAATPEQRLENIRTELAAVKADLAKKGEYNCCIQPTCNWCALHEGGCECYDNLKAGEEVCPGCGLGWHNGQGVAPGIEASQVKWAITHEHGEEGEEHHH
;
A
#
# COMPACT_ATOMS: atom_id res chain seq x y z
N MET A 1 58.33 -18.13 18.49
CA MET A 1 58.79 -18.01 19.91
C MET A 1 57.67 -17.36 20.71
N ARG A 2 57.30 -17.98 21.85
CA ARG A 2 56.48 -17.49 22.99
C ARG A 2 54.99 -17.21 22.71
N HIS A 3 54.04 -18.10 23.02
CA HIS A 3 53.48 -18.53 24.33
C HIS A 3 52.79 -17.44 25.16
N HIS A 4 51.50 -17.70 25.47
CA HIS A 4 50.67 -17.42 26.68
C HIS A 4 49.20 -17.27 26.19
N SER A 5 48.25 -18.22 26.26
CA SER A 5 47.74 -19.08 27.35
C SER A 5 47.42 -18.32 28.64
N VAL A 6 46.11 -18.18 28.96
CA VAL A 6 45.38 -18.40 30.25
C VAL A 6 43.89 -18.05 29.99
N ARG A 7 43.00 -19.00 29.68
CA ARG A 7 42.03 -19.68 30.59
C ARG A 7 41.40 -18.79 31.68
N PHE A 8 40.12 -18.43 31.54
CA PHE A 8 39.25 -18.29 32.70
C PHE A 8 37.90 -18.97 32.44
N VAL A 9 37.76 -20.12 33.10
CA VAL A 9 36.52 -20.83 33.35
C VAL A 9 35.77 -20.01 34.39
N THR A 10 34.55 -19.57 34.08
CA THR A 10 33.58 -19.26 35.14
C THR A 10 32.21 -19.80 34.72
N LEU A 11 32.05 -21.07 35.08
CA LEU A 11 30.79 -21.76 35.24
C LEU A 11 29.99 -21.04 36.35
N PHE A 12 28.98 -20.24 36.00
CA PHE A 12 28.01 -19.74 36.98
C PHE A 12 26.58 -20.11 36.52
N LEU A 13 26.05 -21.08 37.27
CA LEU A 13 24.67 -21.09 37.76
C LEU A 13 23.54 -21.12 36.72
N PHE A 14 23.27 -22.34 36.26
CA PHE A 14 21.92 -22.82 36.00
C PHE A 14 21.02 -22.64 37.23
N THR A 15 19.71 -22.56 36.99
CA THR A 15 18.57 -22.57 37.94
C THR A 15 18.24 -21.23 38.60
N GLY A 16 17.31 -20.46 38.02
CA GLY A 16 16.75 -19.32 38.76
C GLY A 16 15.84 -18.32 38.06
N LEU A 17 15.61 -18.37 36.74
CA LEU A 17 14.84 -17.32 36.06
C LEU A 17 13.84 -17.84 35.00
N ALA A 18 13.14 -18.94 35.30
CA ALA A 18 12.11 -19.51 34.42
C ALA A 18 10.67 -19.14 34.82
N VAL A 19 10.43 -18.16 35.71
CA VAL A 19 9.08 -17.88 36.26
C VAL A 19 8.61 -16.42 36.07
N PHE A 20 9.35 -15.58 35.32
CA PHE A 20 8.93 -14.19 35.08
C PHE A 20 8.53 -13.89 33.63
N PHE A 21 8.18 -14.92 32.86
CA PHE A 21 7.71 -14.78 31.46
C PHE A 21 6.19 -14.98 31.30
N LEU A 22 5.44 -15.10 32.40
CA LEU A 22 4.04 -15.56 32.40
C LEU A 22 3.02 -14.51 32.91
N ALA A 23 3.19 -13.23 32.59
CA ALA A 23 2.26 -12.19 33.07
C ALA A 23 1.86 -11.07 32.08
N CYS A 24 2.22 -11.13 30.79
CA CYS A 24 1.82 -10.08 29.81
C CYS A 24 1.13 -10.59 28.53
N GLN A 25 0.67 -11.84 28.49
CA GLN A 25 -0.15 -12.35 27.38
C GLN A 25 -1.63 -12.17 27.71
N GLY A 26 -2.23 -11.01 27.42
CA GLY A 26 -3.65 -10.83 27.72
C GLY A 26 -4.35 -9.54 27.30
N ALA A 27 -3.81 -8.75 26.37
CA ALA A 27 -4.42 -7.47 25.95
C ALA A 27 -4.51 -7.26 24.43
N GLY A 28 -4.47 -8.33 23.61
CA GLY A 28 -4.44 -8.22 22.15
C GLY A 28 -5.78 -8.35 21.41
N ASP A 29 -6.74 -9.12 21.93
CA ASP A 29 -7.81 -9.67 21.08
C ASP A 29 -9.14 -8.90 21.05
N ARG A 30 -9.28 -7.78 21.77
CA ARG A 30 -10.56 -7.03 21.83
C ARG A 30 -10.70 -5.92 20.78
N ALA A 31 -9.67 -5.63 19.97
CA ALA A 31 -9.70 -4.56 18.97
C ALA A 31 -10.29 -4.96 17.61
N GLY A 32 -10.33 -6.26 17.28
CA GLY A 32 -10.80 -6.75 15.98
C GLY A 32 -12.32 -6.81 15.85
N ALA A 33 -13.01 -7.34 16.85
CA ALA A 33 -14.45 -7.60 16.79
C ALA A 33 -15.33 -6.33 16.69
N SER A 34 -14.83 -5.15 17.08
CA SER A 34 -15.63 -3.91 17.04
C SER A 34 -15.65 -3.26 15.65
N LYS A 35 -14.57 -3.38 14.85
CA LYS A 35 -14.50 -2.74 13.52
C LYS A 35 -15.44 -3.41 12.53
N ASP A 36 -15.50 -4.74 12.53
CA ASP A 36 -16.36 -5.49 11.61
C ASP A 36 -17.85 -5.33 11.94
N ALA A 37 -18.19 -5.22 13.23
CA ALA A 37 -19.54 -4.92 13.67
C ALA A 37 -19.94 -3.46 13.33
N GLN A 38 -19.02 -2.51 13.48
CA GLN A 38 -19.25 -1.11 13.11
C GLN A 38 -19.39 -0.93 11.59
N ALA A 39 -18.63 -1.68 10.77
CA ALA A 39 -18.76 -1.65 9.32
C ALA A 39 -20.12 -2.18 8.81
N LYS A 40 -20.75 -3.11 9.54
CA LYS A 40 -22.09 -3.64 9.23
C LYS A 40 -23.25 -2.73 9.66
N ALA A 41 -23.02 -1.85 10.63
CA ALA A 41 -24.03 -0.91 11.13
C ALA A 41 -24.05 0.44 10.38
N ALA A 42 -23.00 0.74 9.62
CA ALA A 42 -22.88 1.98 8.85
C ALA A 42 -23.73 1.96 7.56
N THR A 43 -24.25 3.11 7.16
CA THR A 43 -24.94 3.25 5.86
C THR A 43 -23.94 3.05 4.70
N PRO A 44 -24.40 2.69 3.50
CA PRO A 44 -23.51 2.58 2.33
C PRO A 44 -22.66 3.83 2.08
N GLU A 45 -23.21 5.02 2.29
CA GLU A 45 -22.52 6.30 2.12
C GLU A 45 -21.42 6.48 3.16
N GLN A 46 -21.71 6.15 4.42
CA GLN A 46 -20.73 6.18 5.50
C GLN A 46 -19.59 5.19 5.25
N ARG A 47 -19.91 3.98 4.78
CA ARG A 47 -18.91 2.97 4.42
C ARG A 47 -18.01 3.47 3.29
N LEU A 48 -18.58 4.10 2.26
CA LEU A 48 -17.82 4.65 1.15
C LEU A 48 -16.91 5.81 1.59
N GLU A 49 -17.37 6.67 2.48
CA GLU A 49 -16.56 7.75 3.01
C GLU A 49 -15.39 7.24 3.87
N ASN A 50 -15.63 6.19 4.67
CA ASN A 50 -14.57 5.52 5.42
C ASN A 50 -13.52 4.93 4.46
N ILE A 51 -13.95 4.24 3.39
CA ILE A 51 -13.03 3.69 2.37
C ILE A 51 -12.19 4.80 1.73
N ARG A 52 -12.80 5.94 1.37
CA ARG A 52 -12.06 7.08 0.80
C ARG A 52 -11.01 7.63 1.76
N THR A 53 -11.40 7.80 3.02
CA THR A 53 -10.51 8.31 4.07
C THR A 53 -9.33 7.37 4.32
N GLU A 54 -9.61 6.06 4.43
CA GLU A 54 -8.58 5.04 4.62
C GLU A 54 -7.64 4.97 3.42
N LEU A 55 -8.17 5.00 2.20
CA LEU A 55 -7.36 4.98 0.98
C LEU A 55 -6.49 6.24 0.83
N ALA A 56 -7.01 7.42 1.21
CA ALA A 56 -6.23 8.65 1.24
C ALA A 56 -5.07 8.55 2.24
N ALA A 57 -5.30 7.95 3.42
CA ALA A 57 -4.26 7.73 4.41
C ALA A 57 -3.18 6.76 3.91
N VAL A 58 -3.58 5.63 3.29
CA VAL A 58 -2.65 4.68 2.67
C VAL A 58 -1.78 5.35 1.61
N LYS A 59 -2.39 6.14 0.71
CA LYS A 59 -1.66 6.89 -0.32
C LYS A 59 -0.67 7.88 0.28
N ALA A 60 -1.05 8.59 1.34
CA ALA A 60 -0.16 9.51 2.03
C ALA A 60 1.04 8.77 2.66
N ASP A 61 0.83 7.58 3.23
CA ASP A 61 1.91 6.79 3.82
C ASP A 61 2.85 6.20 2.76
N LEU A 62 2.31 5.72 1.63
CA LEU A 62 3.14 5.30 0.49
C LEU A 62 3.95 6.47 -0.07
N ALA A 63 3.34 7.66 -0.19
CA ALA A 63 4.03 8.85 -0.67
C ALA A 63 5.19 9.27 0.26
N LYS A 64 5.03 9.17 1.58
CA LYS A 64 6.12 9.42 2.55
C LYS A 64 7.29 8.45 2.39
N LYS A 65 7.03 7.22 1.94
CA LYS A 65 8.05 6.21 1.64
C LYS A 65 8.68 6.38 0.26
N GLY A 66 8.15 7.29 -0.57
CA GLY A 66 8.55 7.42 -1.98
C GLY A 66 7.95 6.34 -2.88
N GLU A 67 7.02 5.52 -2.37
CA GLU A 67 6.38 4.41 -3.09
C GLU A 67 5.13 4.87 -3.86
N TYR A 68 4.74 6.15 -3.76
CA TYR A 68 3.57 6.68 -4.46
C TYR A 68 3.80 8.10 -4.96
N ASN A 69 4.02 8.22 -6.27
CA ASN A 69 4.33 9.46 -6.98
C ASN A 69 3.41 9.60 -8.21
N CYS A 70 2.15 9.99 -7.98
CA CYS A 70 1.14 10.09 -9.04
C CYS A 70 1.34 11.32 -9.93
N CYS A 71 1.28 11.14 -11.25
CA CYS A 71 1.56 12.18 -12.24
C CYS A 71 0.36 13.01 -12.70
N ILE A 72 -0.80 12.85 -12.04
CA ILE A 72 -2.02 13.61 -12.36
C ILE A 72 -2.68 14.18 -11.09
N GLN A 73 -3.52 15.20 -11.24
CA GLN A 73 -4.34 15.78 -10.17
C GLN A 73 -5.82 15.92 -10.56
N PRO A 74 -6.77 15.47 -9.71
CA PRO A 74 -6.56 14.79 -8.44
C PRO A 74 -5.88 13.42 -8.62
N THR A 75 -5.10 13.00 -7.61
CA THR A 75 -4.40 11.70 -7.67
C THR A 75 -5.39 10.53 -7.83
N CYS A 76 -5.14 9.61 -8.77
CA CYS A 76 -6.02 8.45 -9.00
C CYS A 76 -5.87 7.39 -7.89
N ASN A 77 -6.74 6.39 -7.85
CA ASN A 77 -6.70 5.34 -6.82
C ASN A 77 -6.17 4.00 -7.33
N TRP A 78 -6.02 3.84 -8.64
CA TRP A 78 -5.78 2.54 -9.28
C TRP A 78 -4.49 1.89 -8.79
N CYS A 79 -3.34 2.57 -8.87
CA CYS A 79 -2.07 1.95 -8.50
C CYS A 79 -1.97 1.63 -7.01
N ALA A 80 -2.58 2.45 -6.14
CA ALA A 80 -2.63 2.14 -4.70
C ALA A 80 -3.45 0.87 -4.41
N LEU A 81 -4.49 0.60 -5.19
CA LEU A 81 -5.36 -0.56 -5.02
C LEU A 81 -4.81 -1.84 -5.68
N HIS A 82 -4.11 -1.71 -6.81
CA HIS A 82 -3.72 -2.85 -7.64
C HIS A 82 -2.22 -3.16 -7.61
N GLU A 83 -1.37 -2.14 -7.48
CA GLU A 83 0.10 -2.29 -7.55
C GLU A 83 0.77 -2.13 -6.19
N GLY A 84 0.05 -1.60 -5.18
CA GLY A 84 0.59 -1.29 -3.87
C GLY A 84 1.53 -0.07 -3.83
N GLY A 85 1.70 0.63 -4.96
CA GLY A 85 2.56 1.81 -5.13
C GLY A 85 2.22 2.56 -6.41
N CYS A 86 2.93 3.64 -6.75
CA CYS A 86 2.77 4.37 -8.01
C CYS A 86 4.10 4.99 -8.45
N GLU A 87 4.62 4.51 -9.58
CA GLU A 87 5.89 4.97 -10.17
C GLU A 87 5.69 5.80 -11.45
N CYS A 88 4.42 6.12 -11.80
CA CYS A 88 4.09 6.72 -13.10
C CYS A 88 4.76 8.07 -13.35
N TYR A 89 5.01 8.90 -12.32
CA TYR A 89 5.72 10.16 -12.52
C TYR A 89 7.17 9.96 -12.97
N ASP A 90 7.86 8.97 -12.40
CA ASP A 90 9.25 8.66 -12.75
C ASP A 90 9.34 7.98 -14.11
N ASN A 91 8.44 7.04 -14.40
CA ASN A 91 8.28 6.45 -15.73
C ASN A 91 8.04 7.53 -16.79
N LEU A 92 7.14 8.47 -16.51
CA LEU A 92 6.83 9.56 -17.41
C LEU A 92 8.06 10.43 -17.72
N LYS A 93 8.87 10.76 -16.69
CA LYS A 93 10.13 11.49 -16.88
C LYS A 93 11.18 10.70 -17.66
N ALA A 94 11.17 9.37 -17.53
CA ALA A 94 12.01 8.48 -18.32
C ALA A 94 11.51 8.28 -19.75
N GLY A 95 10.32 8.81 -20.10
CA GLY A 95 9.68 8.59 -21.40
C GLY A 95 9.11 7.19 -21.55
N GLU A 96 8.85 6.51 -20.43
CA GLU A 96 8.23 5.19 -20.34
C GLU A 96 6.71 5.29 -20.26
N GLU A 97 6.05 4.14 -20.34
CA GLU A 97 4.60 4.03 -20.27
C GLU A 97 4.07 4.27 -18.85
N VAL A 98 2.91 4.92 -18.76
CA VAL A 98 2.15 5.09 -17.51
C VAL A 98 0.92 4.18 -17.50
N CYS A 99 0.36 3.93 -16.31
CA CYS A 99 -0.84 3.12 -16.18
C CYS A 99 -2.06 3.76 -16.89
N PRO A 100 -3.11 2.98 -17.22
CA PRO A 100 -4.28 3.50 -17.94
C PRO A 100 -4.96 4.68 -17.23
N GLY A 101 -5.02 4.67 -15.90
CA GLY A 101 -5.60 5.78 -15.12
C GLY A 101 -4.81 7.08 -15.24
N CYS A 102 -3.48 7.01 -15.28
CA CYS A 102 -2.62 8.18 -15.50
C CYS A 102 -2.72 8.66 -16.94
N GLY A 103 -2.71 7.74 -17.91
CA GLY A 103 -2.88 8.05 -19.33
C GLY A 103 -4.18 8.80 -19.60
N LEU A 104 -5.30 8.31 -19.06
CA LEU A 104 -6.60 8.98 -19.16
C LEU A 104 -6.59 10.36 -18.48
N GLY A 105 -5.95 10.49 -17.33
CA GLY A 105 -5.84 11.80 -16.66
C GLY A 105 -5.07 12.82 -17.48
N TRP A 106 -3.95 12.42 -18.07
CA TRP A 106 -3.20 13.26 -19.01
C TRP A 106 -4.02 13.65 -20.24
N HIS A 107 -4.75 12.70 -20.83
CA HIS A 107 -5.67 12.97 -21.93
C HIS A 107 -6.72 14.02 -21.56
N ASN A 108 -7.15 14.05 -20.30
CA ASN A 108 -8.12 15.02 -19.77
C ASN A 108 -7.49 16.32 -19.23
N GLY A 109 -6.20 16.56 -19.47
CA GLY A 109 -5.52 17.78 -19.02
C GLY A 109 -5.23 17.83 -17.52
N GLN A 110 -5.18 16.68 -16.85
CA GLN A 110 -4.94 16.55 -15.41
C GLN A 110 -3.46 16.32 -15.07
N GLY A 111 -2.58 16.28 -16.06
CA GLY A 111 -1.14 16.07 -15.88
C GLY A 111 -0.47 17.17 -15.09
N VAL A 112 0.51 16.80 -14.25
CA VAL A 112 1.24 17.77 -13.39
C VAL A 112 2.76 17.75 -13.58
N ALA A 113 3.30 16.92 -14.48
CA ALA A 113 4.74 16.88 -14.73
C ALA A 113 5.18 18.06 -15.62
N PRO A 114 6.07 18.96 -15.15
CA PRO A 114 6.49 20.11 -15.94
C PRO A 114 7.23 19.71 -17.21
N GLY A 115 6.91 20.38 -18.33
CA GLY A 115 7.58 20.19 -19.61
C GLY A 115 7.20 18.90 -20.34
N ILE A 116 6.13 18.23 -19.91
CA ILE A 116 5.57 17.05 -20.56
C ILE A 116 4.16 17.40 -21.04
N GLU A 117 3.93 17.22 -22.33
CA GLU A 117 2.64 17.43 -22.96
C GLU A 117 1.84 16.12 -23.03
N ALA A 118 0.51 16.20 -23.02
CA ALA A 118 -0.37 15.03 -23.07
C ALA A 118 -0.09 14.12 -24.28
N SER A 119 0.35 14.68 -25.41
CA SER A 119 0.70 13.94 -26.63
C SER A 119 1.99 13.11 -26.51
N GLN A 120 2.81 13.37 -25.48
CA GLN A 120 4.06 12.63 -25.23
C GLN A 120 3.86 11.45 -24.27
N VAL A 121 2.70 11.38 -23.60
CA VAL A 121 2.39 10.36 -22.61
C VAL A 121 2.05 9.04 -23.32
N LYS A 122 2.85 8.01 -23.06
CA LYS A 122 2.60 6.65 -23.56
C LYS A 122 1.69 5.91 -22.60
N TRP A 123 0.60 5.34 -23.10
CA TRP A 123 -0.35 4.53 -22.34
C TRP A 123 -1.18 3.66 -23.28
N ALA A 124 -1.47 2.43 -22.85
CA ALA A 124 -2.36 1.50 -23.53
C ALA A 124 -3.70 1.41 -22.80
N ILE A 125 -4.80 1.56 -23.53
CA ILE A 125 -6.12 1.13 -23.06
C ILE A 125 -6.24 -0.35 -23.39
N THR A 126 -5.89 -1.21 -22.45
CA THR A 126 -6.23 -2.63 -22.56
C THR A 126 -7.74 -2.75 -22.34
N HIS A 127 -8.54 -2.68 -23.41
CA HIS A 127 -9.95 -3.03 -23.38
C HIS A 127 -10.09 -4.56 -23.30
N GLU A 128 -9.77 -5.14 -22.13
CA GLU A 128 -10.27 -6.47 -21.77
C GLU A 128 -11.54 -6.27 -20.94
N HIS A 129 -12.65 -5.99 -21.62
CA HIS A 129 -13.95 -6.29 -21.07
C HIS A 129 -14.16 -7.78 -21.31
N GLY A 130 -13.92 -8.60 -20.30
CA GLY A 130 -14.35 -10.00 -20.31
C GLY A 130 -15.87 -10.02 -20.38
N GLU A 131 -16.42 -9.99 -21.61
CA GLU A 131 -17.81 -10.31 -21.89
C GLU A 131 -18.00 -11.82 -21.72
N GLU A 132 -17.88 -12.32 -20.49
CA GLU A 132 -18.55 -13.57 -20.14
C GLU A 132 -20.02 -13.21 -19.93
N GLY A 133 -20.75 -13.19 -21.04
CA GLY A 133 -22.19 -12.99 -21.07
C GLY A 133 -22.88 -14.05 -20.22
N GLU A 134 -23.24 -13.67 -18.99
CA GLU A 134 -24.19 -14.43 -18.18
C GLU A 134 -25.59 -14.20 -18.78
N GLU A 135 -26.02 -15.20 -19.55
CA GLU A 135 -27.34 -15.29 -20.15
C GLU A 135 -28.39 -15.35 -19.04
N HIS A 136 -28.98 -14.20 -18.68
CA HIS A 136 -30.12 -14.14 -17.77
C HIS A 136 -31.36 -14.70 -18.46
N HIS A 137 -31.59 -16.01 -18.30
CA HIS A 137 -32.87 -16.64 -18.57
C HIS A 137 -33.86 -16.23 -17.47
N HIS A 138 -34.91 -15.51 -17.87
CA HIS A 138 -36.13 -15.29 -17.08
C HIS A 138 -37.20 -16.33 -17.43
#